data_AF-A0A2V8TUF6-F1
#
_entry.id   AF-A0A2V8TUF6-F1
#
_cell.length_a   1.000
_cell.length_b   1.000
_cell.length_c   1.000
_cell.angle_alpha   90.00
_cell.angle_beta   90.00
_cell.angle_gamma   90.00
#
_symmetry.space_group_name_H-M   'P 1'
#
loop_
_entity.id
_entity.type
_entity.pdbx_description
1 polymer ?
#
loop_
_entity_poly.entity_id
_entity_poly.type
_entity_poly.pdbx_seq_one_letter_code
_entity_poly.pdbx_strand_id
1 'polypeptide(L)'
;MPQDDSSRSDINYVKEAAKLQYNWITLAGMAGFALVSGSALPLLLGAGLELIYLSLVPQNSRFQRLVRSWKYADEKRQHDQRLNAMFQEIAPEMRLRYGDLNKICNGIRANYSRLSSTSQIFAQQMEDKLQGLLQAYLRLLHSAWQHREYLRTTDLNAVQRELSQLQKGQESEATKVQEINRKRIEILTKRIEKFKKIRENCEVIDAQCAAVEDVLGLIRDQSVTMRDPQQLSDHLEDLVRDVEQTEETVREVENIFENVPDMSGITAGGIAPMPSDSASQGGGASPRNRVRNQS
;
A
#
# COMPACT_ATOMS: atom_id res chain seq x y z
N MET A 1 -24.26 -5.53 -26.23
CA MET A 1 -23.45 -6.72 -25.92
C MET A 1 -22.73 -6.43 -24.60
N PRO A 2 -22.94 -7.20 -23.53
CA PRO A 2 -22.13 -7.02 -22.32
C PRO A 2 -20.86 -7.89 -22.43
N GLN A 3 -19.71 -7.23 -22.36
CA GLN A 3 -18.41 -7.89 -22.23
C GLN A 3 -18.07 -8.07 -20.75
N ASP A 4 -17.75 -9.33 -20.43
CA ASP A 4 -16.78 -9.84 -19.47
C ASP A 4 -16.53 -9.05 -18.16
N ASP A 5 -17.04 -9.60 -17.06
CA ASP A 5 -16.87 -9.16 -15.68
C ASP A 5 -16.09 -10.25 -14.91
N SER A 6 -14.93 -10.64 -15.45
CA SER A 6 -14.08 -11.72 -14.94
C SER A 6 -12.96 -11.20 -14.03
N SER A 7 -13.33 -10.61 -12.89
CA SER A 7 -12.46 -10.53 -11.69
C SER A 7 -13.19 -10.05 -10.43
N ARG A 8 -14.50 -10.26 -10.30
CA ARG A 8 -15.17 -10.18 -8.99
C ARG A 8 -14.88 -11.48 -8.27
N SER A 9 -14.09 -11.43 -7.19
CA SER A 9 -13.89 -12.56 -6.29
C SER A 9 -15.24 -13.19 -5.95
N ASP A 10 -15.49 -14.39 -6.46
CA ASP A 10 -16.76 -15.11 -6.26
C ASP A 10 -16.97 -15.31 -4.76
N ILE A 11 -17.87 -14.50 -4.20
CA ILE A 11 -18.25 -14.59 -2.79
C ILE A 11 -18.79 -16.00 -2.58
N ASN A 12 -18.00 -16.82 -1.89
CA ASN A 12 -18.39 -18.20 -1.63
C ASN A 12 -19.46 -18.24 -0.52
N TYR A 13 -20.72 -18.14 -0.93
CA TYR A 13 -21.87 -18.15 -0.03
C TYR A 13 -21.98 -19.42 0.82
N VAL A 14 -21.44 -20.55 0.36
CA VAL A 14 -21.39 -21.82 1.10
C VAL A 14 -20.45 -21.70 2.30
N LYS A 15 -19.26 -21.12 2.09
CA LYS A 15 -18.27 -20.89 3.16
C LYS A 15 -18.74 -19.88 4.20
N GLU A 16 -19.47 -18.85 3.79
CA GLU A 16 -20.04 -17.86 4.70
C GLU A 16 -21.25 -18.41 5.48
N ALA A 17 -22.08 -19.27 4.87
CA ALA A 17 -23.16 -19.97 5.57
C ALA A 17 -22.63 -20.94 6.65
N ALA A 18 -21.54 -21.65 6.37
CA ALA A 18 -20.89 -22.55 7.34
C ALA A 18 -20.30 -21.84 8.57
N LYS A 19 -20.00 -20.54 8.45
CA LYS A 19 -19.43 -19.72 9.53
C LYS A 19 -20.46 -19.13 10.49
N LEU A 20 -21.76 -19.25 10.22
CA LEU A 20 -22.78 -18.80 11.18
C LEU A 20 -22.65 -19.61 12.49
N GLN A 21 -22.52 -18.89 13.61
CA GLN A 21 -22.26 -19.40 14.97
C GLN A 21 -23.25 -20.50 15.43
N TYR A 22 -24.43 -20.60 14.81
CA TYR A 22 -25.42 -21.62 15.09
C TYR A 22 -24.90 -23.04 14.81
N ASN A 23 -24.09 -23.22 13.78
CA ASN A 23 -23.59 -24.53 13.35
C ASN A 23 -22.62 -25.15 14.38
N TRP A 24 -21.79 -24.32 15.01
CA TRP A 24 -20.83 -24.76 16.03
C TRP A 24 -21.52 -25.13 17.35
N ILE A 25 -22.57 -24.39 17.72
CA ILE A 25 -23.36 -24.68 18.93
C ILE A 25 -24.16 -25.97 18.75
N THR A 26 -24.76 -26.18 17.58
CA THR A 26 -25.48 -27.42 17.26
C THR A 26 -24.54 -28.62 17.15
N LEU A 27 -23.36 -28.45 16.56
CA LEU A 27 -22.33 -29.50 16.48
C LEU A 27 -21.80 -29.87 17.87
N ALA A 28 -21.53 -28.88 18.72
CA ALA A 28 -21.11 -29.11 20.11
C ALA A 28 -22.19 -29.82 20.94
N GLY A 29 -23.47 -29.42 20.76
CA GLY A 29 -24.61 -30.09 21.41
C GLY A 29 -24.80 -31.53 20.93
N MET A 30 -24.66 -31.79 19.63
CA MET A 30 -24.79 -33.14 19.06
C MET A 30 -23.61 -34.04 19.42
N ALA A 31 -22.39 -33.50 19.49
CA ALA A 31 -21.21 -34.23 19.97
C ALA A 31 -21.35 -34.60 21.46
N GLY A 32 -21.81 -33.67 22.30
CA GLY A 32 -22.10 -33.95 23.71
C GLY A 32 -23.19 -35.01 23.90
N PHE A 33 -24.26 -34.95 23.10
CA PHE A 33 -25.34 -35.94 23.14
C PHE A 33 -24.89 -37.33 22.64
N ALA A 34 -24.06 -37.40 21.60
CA ALA A 34 -23.50 -38.67 21.09
C ALA A 34 -22.59 -39.37 22.12
N LEU A 35 -21.82 -38.60 22.89
CA LEU A 35 -21.01 -39.13 24.00
C LEU A 35 -21.88 -39.69 25.13
N VAL A 36 -22.97 -39.01 25.48
CA VAL A 36 -23.91 -39.46 26.52
C VAL A 36 -24.73 -40.67 26.06
N SER A 37 -25.17 -40.70 24.80
CA SER A 37 -26.03 -41.76 24.28
C SER A 37 -25.25 -42.98 23.77
N GLY A 38 -23.92 -42.93 23.70
CA GLY A 38 -23.06 -44.01 23.18
C GLY A 38 -23.31 -44.38 21.71
N SER A 39 -23.96 -43.51 20.94
CA SER A 39 -24.38 -43.78 19.56
C SER A 39 -23.93 -42.66 18.63
N ALA A 40 -23.45 -43.04 17.44
CA ALA A 40 -23.07 -42.09 16.38
C ALA A 40 -24.28 -41.57 15.57
N LEU A 41 -25.48 -42.13 15.77
CA LEU A 41 -26.69 -41.74 15.02
C LEU A 41 -27.04 -40.25 15.12
N PRO A 42 -26.99 -39.60 16.30
CA PRO A 42 -27.25 -38.15 16.42
C PRO A 42 -26.24 -37.31 15.63
N LEU A 43 -24.97 -37.74 15.60
CA LEU A 43 -23.90 -37.06 14.86
C LEU A 43 -24.13 -37.17 13.34
N LEU A 44 -24.56 -38.34 12.88
CA LEU A 44 -24.82 -38.62 11.46
C LEU A 44 -26.07 -37.86 10.95
N LEU A 45 -27.12 -37.80 11.77
CA LEU A 45 -28.30 -36.96 11.49
C LEU A 45 -27.95 -35.47 11.43
N GLY A 46 -27.12 -35.00 12.36
CA GLY A 46 -26.60 -33.62 12.35
C GLY A 46 -25.87 -33.29 11.07
N ALA A 47 -24.90 -34.12 10.68
CA ALA A 47 -24.14 -33.96 9.45
C ALA A 47 -25.04 -33.99 8.20
N GLY A 48 -26.05 -34.88 8.18
CA GLY A 48 -27.02 -34.95 7.08
C GLY A 48 -27.88 -33.70 6.94
N LEU A 49 -28.38 -33.16 8.06
CA LEU A 49 -29.15 -31.90 8.07
C LEU A 49 -28.29 -30.70 7.68
N GLU A 50 -27.02 -30.68 8.10
CA GLU A 50 -26.05 -29.64 7.74
C GLU A 50 -25.76 -29.64 6.23
N LEU A 51 -25.63 -30.81 5.60
CA LEU A 51 -25.49 -30.93 4.14
C LEU A 51 -26.72 -30.43 3.39
N ILE A 52 -27.92 -30.73 3.89
CA ILE A 52 -29.18 -30.23 3.31
C ILE A 52 -29.23 -28.69 3.44
N TYR A 53 -28.86 -28.15 4.60
CA TYR A 53 -28.81 -26.72 4.87
C TYR A 53 -27.81 -26.00 3.95
N LEU A 54 -26.58 -26.51 3.83
CA LEU A 54 -25.53 -25.97 2.96
C LEU A 54 -25.89 -26.03 1.46
N SER A 55 -26.78 -26.93 1.06
CA SER A 55 -27.28 -27.01 -0.32
C SER A 55 -28.38 -25.99 -0.62
N LEU A 56 -29.30 -25.76 0.33
CA LEU A 56 -30.47 -24.87 0.14
C LEU A 56 -30.16 -23.39 0.40
N VAL A 57 -29.34 -23.07 1.41
CA VAL A 57 -29.10 -21.68 1.84
C VAL A 57 -28.42 -20.80 0.77
N PRO A 58 -27.39 -21.26 0.03
CA PRO A 58 -26.78 -20.48 -1.03
C PRO A 58 -27.75 -20.11 -2.16
N GLN A 59 -28.86 -20.85 -2.33
CA GLN A 59 -29.86 -20.58 -3.36
C GLN A 59 -30.86 -19.48 -2.97
N ASN A 60 -30.89 -19.04 -1.71
CA ASN A 60 -31.81 -18.01 -1.25
C ASN A 60 -31.27 -16.60 -1.50
N SER A 61 -31.97 -15.83 -2.35
CA SER A 61 -31.60 -14.46 -2.74
C SER A 61 -31.52 -13.47 -1.57
N ARG A 62 -32.28 -13.70 -0.48
CA ARG A 62 -32.21 -12.86 0.73
C ARG A 62 -30.91 -13.07 1.51
N PHE A 63 -30.45 -14.32 1.59
CA PHE A 63 -29.17 -14.65 2.23
C PHE A 63 -28.00 -14.10 1.42
N GLN A 64 -28.01 -14.29 0.09
CA GLN A 64 -27.00 -13.71 -0.79
C GLN A 64 -26.93 -12.19 -0.67
N ARG A 65 -28.08 -11.49 -0.62
CA ARG A 65 -28.13 -10.04 -0.47
C ARG A 65 -27.58 -9.56 0.87
N LEU A 66 -27.86 -10.28 1.96
CA LEU A 66 -27.37 -9.96 3.29
C LEU A 66 -25.85 -10.16 3.39
N VAL A 67 -25.34 -11.30 2.95
CA VAL A 67 -23.90 -11.59 2.91
C VAL A 67 -23.18 -10.55 2.05
N ARG A 68 -23.74 -10.23 0.89
CA ARG A 68 -23.21 -9.19 0.00
C ARG A 68 -23.17 -7.82 0.67
N SER A 69 -24.23 -7.42 1.39
CA SER A 69 -24.21 -6.15 2.14
C SER A 69 -23.18 -6.12 3.26
N TRP A 70 -22.97 -7.23 3.95
CA TRP A 70 -21.98 -7.31 5.03
C TRP A 70 -20.56 -7.27 4.49
N LYS A 71 -20.30 -8.00 3.40
CA LYS A 71 -19.01 -7.97 2.70
C LYS A 71 -18.69 -6.59 2.17
N TYR A 72 -19.63 -5.93 1.48
CA TYR A 72 -19.42 -4.57 1.03
C TYR A 72 -19.20 -3.59 2.18
N ALA A 73 -19.92 -3.73 3.30
CA ALA A 73 -19.71 -2.89 4.47
C ALA A 73 -18.35 -3.13 5.12
N ASP A 74 -17.88 -4.37 5.16
CA ASP A 74 -16.57 -4.74 5.71
C ASP A 74 -15.43 -4.27 4.80
N GLU A 75 -15.54 -4.49 3.49
CA GLU A 75 -14.60 -3.97 2.48
C GLU A 75 -14.50 -2.44 2.56
N LYS A 76 -15.64 -1.74 2.65
CA LYS A 76 -15.66 -0.28 2.82
C LYS A 76 -14.95 0.15 4.10
N ARG A 77 -15.20 -0.52 5.23
CA ARG A 77 -14.51 -0.22 6.50
C ARG A 77 -13.00 -0.43 6.40
N GLN A 78 -12.57 -1.53 5.80
CA GLN A 78 -11.15 -1.80 5.60
C GLN A 78 -10.50 -0.76 4.68
N HIS A 79 -11.20 -0.34 3.63
CA HIS A 79 -10.74 0.71 2.73
C HIS A 79 -10.60 2.05 3.46
N ASP A 80 -11.61 2.46 4.22
CA ASP A 80 -11.59 3.70 5.01
C ASP A 80 -10.48 3.67 6.08
N GLN A 81 -10.24 2.51 6.71
CA GLN A 81 -9.13 2.31 7.65
C GLN A 81 -7.77 2.47 6.99
N ARG A 82 -7.57 1.91 5.79
CA ARG A 82 -6.32 2.06 5.03
C ARG A 82 -6.06 3.52 4.67
N LEU A 83 -7.08 4.23 4.18
CA LEU A 83 -6.96 5.65 3.85
C LEU A 83 -6.65 6.49 5.09
N ASN A 84 -7.28 6.20 6.22
CA ASN A 84 -6.98 6.89 7.47
C ASN A 84 -5.54 6.61 7.94
N ALA A 85 -5.05 5.37 7.82
CA ALA A 85 -3.66 5.05 8.14
C ALA A 85 -2.69 5.86 7.27
N MET A 86 -2.91 5.90 5.94
CA MET A 86 -2.13 6.73 5.02
C MET A 86 -2.14 8.21 5.44
N PHE A 87 -3.31 8.75 5.79
CA PHE A 87 -3.44 10.14 6.23
C PHE A 87 -2.62 10.46 7.50
N GLN A 88 -2.52 9.51 8.44
CA GLN A 88 -1.73 9.69 9.66
C GLN A 88 -0.21 9.62 9.41
N GLU A 89 0.22 8.80 8.46
CA GLU A 89 1.64 8.64 8.10
C GLU A 89 2.22 9.87 7.39
N ILE A 90 1.40 10.55 6.59
CA ILE A 90 1.80 11.72 5.79
C ILE A 90 2.26 12.89 6.70
N ALA A 91 3.23 13.68 6.20
CA ALA A 91 3.74 14.89 6.86
C ALA A 91 2.63 15.96 7.09
N PRO A 92 2.73 16.79 8.15
CA PRO A 92 1.69 17.76 8.51
C PRO A 92 1.39 18.77 7.40
N GLU A 93 2.39 19.20 6.62
CA GLU A 93 2.22 20.12 5.48
C GLU A 93 1.29 19.55 4.41
N MET A 94 1.46 18.26 4.08
CA MET A 94 0.63 17.56 3.11
C MET A 94 -0.79 17.31 3.64
N ARG A 95 -0.95 17.09 4.96
CA ARG A 95 -2.28 17.00 5.58
C ARG A 95 -3.04 18.32 5.49
N LEU A 96 -2.36 19.46 5.62
CA LEU A 96 -2.97 20.78 5.42
C LEU A 96 -3.45 20.94 3.97
N ARG A 97 -2.59 20.59 3.00
CA ARG A 97 -2.91 20.62 1.57
C ARG A 97 -4.13 19.76 1.23
N TYR A 98 -4.19 18.53 1.75
CA TYR A 98 -5.39 17.67 1.67
C TYR A 98 -6.63 18.31 2.32
N GLY A 99 -6.45 18.90 3.50
CA GLY A 99 -7.53 19.59 4.22
C GLY A 99 -8.13 20.74 3.44
N ASP A 100 -7.31 21.50 2.71
CA ASP A 100 -7.77 22.59 1.86
C ASP A 100 -8.53 22.09 0.64
N LEU A 101 -8.05 21.03 -0.02
CA LEU A 101 -8.79 20.37 -1.10
C LEU A 101 -10.15 19.83 -0.64
N ASN A 102 -10.19 19.22 0.55
CA ASN A 102 -11.43 18.73 1.15
C ASN A 102 -12.43 19.88 1.42
N LYS A 103 -11.96 21.05 1.86
CA LYS A 103 -12.82 22.25 2.01
C LYS A 103 -13.41 22.68 0.66
N ILE A 104 -12.62 22.65 -0.41
CA ILE A 104 -13.07 22.97 -1.76
C ILE A 104 -14.19 22.00 -2.19
N CYS A 105 -13.96 20.69 -2.05
CA CYS A 105 -14.97 19.66 -2.34
C CYS A 105 -16.27 19.85 -1.52
N ASN A 106 -16.15 20.18 -0.24
CA ASN A 106 -17.31 20.46 0.61
C ASN A 106 -18.07 21.71 0.16
N GLY A 107 -17.37 22.75 -0.29
CA GLY A 107 -17.99 23.95 -0.86
C GLY A 107 -18.77 23.64 -2.14
N ILE A 108 -18.21 22.83 -3.03
CA ILE A 108 -18.88 22.36 -4.25
C ILE A 108 -20.15 21.58 -3.88
N ARG A 109 -20.07 20.61 -2.97
CA ARG A 109 -21.22 19.82 -2.50
C ARG A 109 -22.31 20.70 -1.91
N ALA A 110 -21.95 21.66 -1.07
CA ALA A 110 -22.90 22.58 -0.46
C ALA A 110 -23.68 23.41 -1.51
N ASN A 111 -23.02 23.82 -2.59
CA ASN A 111 -23.67 24.53 -3.68
C ASN A 111 -24.69 23.65 -4.43
N TYR A 112 -24.36 22.38 -4.67
CA TYR A 112 -25.26 21.44 -5.37
C TYR A 112 -26.41 20.90 -4.51
N SER A 113 -26.21 20.79 -3.19
CA SER A 113 -27.24 20.30 -2.27
C SER A 113 -28.48 21.21 -2.16
N ARG A 114 -28.39 22.45 -2.65
CA ARG A 114 -29.47 23.46 -2.59
C ARG A 114 -30.47 23.35 -3.75
N LEU A 115 -30.24 22.49 -4.74
CA LEU A 115 -31.13 22.38 -5.90
C LEU A 115 -32.34 21.46 -5.64
N SER A 116 -33.31 21.45 -6.57
CA SER A 116 -34.59 20.73 -6.48
C SER A 116 -34.46 19.19 -6.59
N SER A 117 -35.57 18.47 -6.48
CA SER A 117 -35.62 16.99 -6.46
C SER A 117 -35.00 16.31 -7.68
N THR A 118 -34.99 16.94 -8.86
CA THR A 118 -34.41 16.37 -10.10
C THR A 118 -32.88 16.46 -10.13
N SER A 119 -32.32 17.47 -9.47
CA SER A 119 -30.87 17.67 -9.29
C SER A 119 -30.27 16.80 -8.18
N GLN A 120 -31.10 16.14 -7.36
CA GLN A 120 -30.62 15.30 -6.27
C GLN A 120 -29.77 14.12 -6.77
N ILE A 121 -30.14 13.54 -7.91
CA ILE A 121 -29.39 12.42 -8.54
C ILE A 121 -28.01 12.92 -9.00
N PHE A 122 -27.94 14.10 -9.61
CA PHE A 122 -26.69 14.72 -10.04
C PHE A 122 -25.80 15.10 -8.84
N ALA A 123 -26.40 15.60 -7.77
CA ALA A 123 -25.68 15.93 -6.54
C ALA A 123 -25.03 14.68 -5.91
N GLN A 124 -25.73 13.54 -5.93
CA GLN A 124 -25.18 12.25 -5.46
C GLN A 124 -24.01 11.78 -6.33
N GLN A 125 -24.17 11.80 -7.66
CA GLN A 125 -23.09 11.42 -8.58
C GLN A 125 -21.85 12.31 -8.41
N MET A 126 -22.05 13.62 -8.27
CA MET A 126 -20.97 14.57 -8.01
C MET A 126 -20.29 14.29 -6.67
N GLU A 127 -21.06 13.99 -5.63
CA GLU A 127 -20.54 13.63 -4.32
C GLU A 127 -19.65 12.38 -4.36
N ASP A 128 -20.09 11.33 -5.05
CA ASP A 128 -19.33 10.10 -5.21
C ASP A 128 -18.01 10.36 -5.98
N LYS A 129 -18.06 11.14 -7.06
CA LYS A 129 -16.86 11.50 -7.84
C LYS A 129 -15.87 12.36 -7.03
N LEU A 130 -16.36 13.36 -6.29
CA LEU A 130 -15.51 14.20 -5.44
C LEU A 130 -14.87 13.39 -4.31
N GLN A 131 -15.61 12.44 -3.74
CA GLN A 131 -15.07 11.53 -2.74
C GLN A 131 -14.01 10.60 -3.35
N GLY A 132 -14.26 10.03 -4.53
CA GLY A 132 -13.29 9.22 -5.27
C GLY A 132 -12.00 9.99 -5.55
N LEU A 133 -12.12 11.23 -6.04
CA LEU A 133 -10.97 12.11 -6.29
C LEU A 133 -10.18 12.41 -5.01
N LEU A 134 -10.85 12.74 -3.89
CA LEU A 134 -10.16 12.98 -2.62
C LEU A 134 -9.39 11.74 -2.16
N GLN A 135 -9.94 10.55 -2.34
CA GLN A 135 -9.25 9.31 -2.00
C GLN A 135 -8.03 9.07 -2.91
N ALA A 136 -8.18 9.30 -4.21
CA ALA A 136 -7.08 9.17 -5.18
C ALA A 136 -5.96 10.17 -4.90
N TYR A 137 -6.32 11.43 -4.66
CA TYR A 137 -5.40 12.50 -4.29
C TYR A 137 -4.66 12.19 -2.98
N LEU A 138 -5.32 11.60 -1.98
CA LEU A 138 -4.66 11.16 -0.74
C LEU A 138 -3.61 10.06 -1.00
N ARG A 139 -3.91 9.07 -1.85
CA ARG A 139 -2.96 8.03 -2.23
C ARG A 139 -1.76 8.61 -2.99
N LEU A 140 -2.04 9.56 -3.88
CA LEU A 140 -1.01 10.29 -4.62
C LEU A 140 -0.07 11.08 -3.68
N LEU A 141 -0.62 11.79 -2.69
CA LEU A 141 0.15 12.46 -1.63
C LEU A 141 0.99 11.49 -0.79
N HIS A 142 0.42 10.35 -0.40
CA HIS A 142 1.13 9.31 0.36
C HIS A 142 2.32 8.77 -0.43
N SER A 143 2.14 8.46 -1.71
CA SER A 143 3.21 8.03 -2.61
C SER A 143 4.31 9.09 -2.74
N ALA A 144 3.93 10.38 -2.92
CA ALA A 144 4.88 11.48 -2.94
C ALA A 144 5.72 11.56 -1.66
N TRP A 145 5.08 11.38 -0.50
CA TRP A 145 5.76 11.37 0.80
C TRP A 145 6.75 10.21 0.91
N GLN A 146 6.34 8.99 0.57
CA GLN A 146 7.20 7.81 0.60
C GLN A 146 8.42 7.97 -0.32
N HIS A 147 8.21 8.44 -1.54
CA HIS A 147 9.28 8.70 -2.49
C HIS A 147 10.24 9.79 -1.99
N ARG A 148 9.73 10.89 -1.43
CA ARG A 148 10.58 11.93 -0.85
C ARG A 148 11.41 11.41 0.32
N GLU A 149 10.84 10.56 1.17
CA GLU A 149 11.59 9.95 2.26
C GLU A 149 12.69 9.01 1.74
N TYR A 150 12.41 8.25 0.68
CA TYR A 150 13.43 7.45 -0.01
C TYR A 150 14.57 8.31 -0.57
N LEU A 151 14.23 9.41 -1.25
CA LEU A 151 15.22 10.34 -1.82
C LEU A 151 16.04 11.05 -0.73
N ARG A 152 15.43 11.36 0.42
CA ARG A 152 16.09 12.01 1.57
C ARG A 152 17.09 11.08 2.26
N THR A 153 16.75 9.81 2.39
CA THR A 153 17.56 8.81 3.11
C THR A 153 18.65 8.18 2.23
N THR A 154 18.52 8.26 0.91
CA THR A 154 19.48 7.67 -0.04
C THR A 154 20.54 8.67 -0.51
N ASP A 155 21.82 8.42 -0.19
CA ASP A 155 22.93 9.21 -0.73
C ASP A 155 23.33 8.72 -2.13
N LEU A 156 22.79 9.38 -3.17
CA LEU A 156 23.12 9.09 -4.57
C LEU A 156 24.61 9.25 -4.88
N ASN A 157 25.29 10.22 -4.25
CA ASN A 157 26.70 10.50 -4.53
C ASN A 157 27.60 9.39 -3.99
N ALA A 158 27.27 8.81 -2.83
CA ALA A 158 27.97 7.63 -2.32
C ALA A 158 27.87 6.45 -3.31
N VAL A 159 26.66 6.14 -3.79
CA VAL A 159 26.42 5.05 -4.74
C VAL A 159 27.17 5.26 -6.07
N GLN A 160 27.18 6.50 -6.59
CA GLN A 160 27.93 6.85 -7.80
C GLN A 160 29.44 6.73 -7.62
N ARG A 161 29.97 7.13 -6.46
CA ARG A 161 31.40 6.98 -6.14
C ARG A 161 31.79 5.51 -6.07
N GLU A 162 30.99 4.67 -5.42
CA GLU A 162 31.21 3.22 -5.33
C GLU A 162 31.20 2.57 -6.73
N LEU A 163 30.22 2.92 -7.57
CA LEU A 163 30.16 2.46 -8.96
C LEU A 163 31.43 2.84 -9.73
N SER A 164 31.86 4.10 -9.61
CA SER A 164 33.05 4.61 -10.30
C SER A 164 34.34 3.94 -9.82
N GLN A 165 34.43 3.57 -8.54
CA GLN A 165 35.58 2.84 -7.98
C GLN A 165 35.62 1.40 -8.51
N LEU A 166 34.47 0.70 -8.49
CA LEU A 166 34.37 -0.67 -9.01
C LEU A 166 34.70 -0.75 -10.50
N GLN A 167 34.24 0.21 -11.29
CA GLN A 167 34.54 0.27 -12.73
C GLN A 167 36.05 0.48 -13.01
N LYS A 168 36.75 1.28 -12.19
CA LYS A 168 38.19 1.54 -12.35
C LYS A 168 39.06 0.35 -11.93
N GLY A 169 38.61 -0.47 -10.96
CA GLY A 169 39.37 -1.61 -10.45
C GLY A 169 39.20 -2.90 -11.26
N GLN A 170 38.18 -2.98 -12.12
CA GLN A 170 37.72 -4.22 -12.76
C GLN A 170 38.78 -4.91 -13.65
N GLU A 171 39.65 -4.14 -14.30
CA GLU A 171 40.68 -4.70 -15.21
C GLU A 171 41.86 -5.36 -14.47
N SER A 172 42.06 -5.05 -13.18
CA SER A 172 43.24 -5.49 -12.41
C SER A 172 42.98 -6.73 -11.53
N GLU A 173 41.78 -7.29 -11.59
CA GLU A 173 41.33 -8.33 -10.66
C GLU A 173 41.31 -9.75 -11.26
N ALA A 174 41.33 -10.77 -10.38
CA ALA A 174 41.20 -12.16 -10.78
C ALA A 174 39.81 -12.45 -11.39
N THR A 175 39.72 -13.41 -12.32
CA THR A 175 38.51 -13.71 -13.13
C THR A 175 37.23 -13.93 -12.31
N LYS A 176 37.31 -14.59 -11.15
CA LYS A 176 36.15 -14.77 -10.25
C LYS A 176 35.68 -13.47 -9.58
N VAL A 177 36.61 -12.59 -9.24
CA VAL A 177 36.31 -11.28 -8.64
C VAL A 177 35.70 -10.34 -9.69
N GLN A 178 36.17 -10.42 -10.94
CA GLN A 178 35.59 -9.68 -12.06
C GLN A 178 34.11 -10.00 -12.29
N GLU A 179 33.71 -11.28 -12.21
CA GLU A 179 32.30 -11.67 -12.33
C GLU A 179 31.44 -11.12 -11.19
N ILE A 180 31.94 -11.14 -9.95
CA ILE A 180 31.26 -10.58 -8.78
C ILE A 180 31.12 -9.07 -8.94
N ASN A 181 32.20 -8.38 -9.32
CA ASN A 181 32.20 -6.94 -9.50
C ASN A 181 31.34 -6.49 -10.68
N ARG A 182 31.24 -7.29 -11.76
CA ARG A 182 30.27 -7.05 -12.84
C ARG A 182 28.82 -7.06 -12.33
N LYS A 183 28.47 -8.04 -11.48
CA LYS A 183 27.13 -8.08 -10.84
C LYS A 183 26.91 -6.89 -9.91
N ARG A 184 27.92 -6.50 -9.11
CA ARG A 184 27.84 -5.31 -8.25
C ARG A 184 27.63 -4.02 -9.04
N ILE A 185 28.36 -3.85 -10.15
CA ILE A 185 28.20 -2.72 -11.06
C ILE A 185 26.78 -2.66 -11.62
N GLU A 186 26.22 -3.79 -12.07
CA GLU A 186 24.84 -3.86 -12.56
C GLU A 186 23.84 -3.42 -11.47
N ILE A 187 24.02 -3.88 -10.23
CA ILE A 187 23.16 -3.54 -9.10
C ILE A 187 23.23 -2.04 -8.78
N LEU A 188 24.44 -1.49 -8.66
CA LEU A 188 24.63 -0.07 -8.37
C LEU A 188 24.06 0.81 -9.50
N THR A 189 24.18 0.36 -10.75
CA THR A 189 23.57 1.03 -11.91
C THR A 189 22.05 1.05 -11.81
N LYS A 190 21.42 -0.10 -11.54
CA LYS A 190 19.96 -0.19 -11.32
C LYS A 190 19.49 0.66 -10.14
N ARG A 191 20.27 0.72 -9.06
CA ARG A 191 19.96 1.58 -7.90
C ARG A 191 19.98 3.07 -8.26
N ILE A 192 20.93 3.50 -9.08
CA ILE A 192 20.98 4.88 -9.59
C ILE A 192 19.80 5.18 -10.52
N GLU A 193 19.45 4.24 -11.40
CA GLU A 193 18.31 4.36 -12.30
C GLU A 193 16.99 4.47 -11.52
N LYS A 194 16.77 3.59 -10.54
CA LYS A 194 15.63 3.65 -9.61
C LYS A 194 15.53 5.02 -8.95
N PHE A 195 16.63 5.53 -8.40
CA PHE A 195 16.64 6.83 -7.74
C PHE A 195 16.23 7.96 -8.68
N LYS A 196 16.76 7.97 -9.92
CA LYS A 196 16.38 8.97 -10.93
C LYS A 196 14.90 8.88 -11.29
N LYS A 197 14.38 7.66 -11.48
CA LYS A 197 12.98 7.44 -11.84
C LYS A 197 12.02 7.86 -10.72
N ILE A 198 12.35 7.55 -9.48
CA ILE A 198 11.58 8.01 -8.31
C ILE A 198 11.56 9.54 -8.24
N ARG A 199 12.69 10.21 -8.51
CA ARG A 199 12.75 11.67 -8.55
C ARG A 199 11.88 12.28 -9.65
N GLU A 200 11.95 11.73 -10.87
CA GLU A 200 11.07 12.14 -11.97
C GLU A 200 9.58 11.95 -11.60
N ASN A 201 9.24 10.80 -11.02
CA ASN A 201 7.88 10.51 -10.57
C ASN A 201 7.41 11.51 -9.50
N CYS A 202 8.26 11.92 -8.55
CA CYS A 202 7.91 12.98 -7.60
C CYS A 202 7.51 14.28 -8.29
N GLU A 203 8.25 14.70 -9.32
CA GLU A 203 7.95 15.93 -10.06
C GLU A 203 6.59 15.82 -10.80
N VAL A 204 6.31 14.65 -11.39
CA VAL A 204 5.02 14.36 -12.04
C VAL A 204 3.88 14.40 -11.02
N ILE A 205 4.05 13.74 -9.87
CA ILE A 205 3.04 13.72 -8.81
C ILE A 205 2.75 15.15 -8.30
N ASP A 206 3.78 15.96 -8.09
CA ASP A 206 3.62 17.34 -7.64
C ASP A 206 2.84 18.19 -8.65
N ALA A 207 3.15 18.05 -9.94
CA ALA A 207 2.44 18.72 -11.02
C ALA A 207 0.97 18.27 -11.09
N GLN A 208 0.71 16.98 -10.97
CA GLN A 208 -0.65 16.44 -10.97
C GLN A 208 -1.45 16.93 -9.77
N CYS A 209 -0.83 17.03 -8.59
CA CYS A 209 -1.50 17.58 -7.41
C CYS A 209 -1.88 19.05 -7.62
N ALA A 210 -1.00 19.86 -8.23
CA ALA A 210 -1.32 21.25 -8.56
C ALA A 210 -2.45 21.35 -9.59
N ALA A 211 -2.44 20.50 -10.63
CA ALA A 211 -3.52 20.45 -11.63
C ALA A 211 -4.87 20.09 -10.99
N VAL A 212 -4.90 19.12 -10.07
CA VAL A 212 -6.11 18.76 -9.31
C VAL A 212 -6.64 19.94 -8.49
N GLU A 213 -5.74 20.67 -7.83
CA GLU A 213 -6.08 21.86 -7.03
C GLU A 213 -6.68 22.98 -7.90
N ASP A 214 -6.06 23.27 -9.04
CA ASP A 214 -6.49 24.30 -9.98
C ASP A 214 -7.86 23.95 -10.60
N VAL A 215 -8.04 22.70 -11.03
CA VAL A 215 -9.30 22.22 -11.58
C VAL A 215 -10.38 22.29 -10.52
N LEU A 216 -10.17 21.77 -9.31
CA LEU A 216 -11.17 21.85 -8.25
C LEU A 216 -11.47 23.31 -7.83
N GLY A 217 -10.48 24.21 -7.88
CA GLY A 217 -10.67 25.65 -7.70
C GLY A 217 -11.63 26.23 -8.74
N LEU A 218 -11.40 25.94 -10.03
CA LEU A 218 -12.27 26.36 -11.12
C LEU A 218 -13.68 25.79 -10.98
N ILE A 219 -13.79 24.50 -10.65
CA ILE A 219 -15.05 23.80 -10.42
C ILE A 219 -15.85 24.49 -9.31
N ARG A 220 -15.20 24.84 -8.20
CA ARG A 220 -15.83 25.55 -7.08
C ARG A 220 -16.37 26.90 -7.55
N ASP A 221 -15.58 27.65 -8.30
CA ASP A 221 -15.99 28.97 -8.78
C ASP A 221 -17.18 28.87 -9.77
N GLN A 222 -17.20 27.85 -10.62
CA GLN A 222 -18.32 27.55 -11.52
C GLN A 222 -19.57 27.07 -10.77
N SER A 223 -19.40 26.27 -9.71
CA SER A 223 -20.51 25.71 -8.93
C SER A 223 -21.39 26.79 -8.28
N VAL A 224 -20.84 27.97 -7.99
CA VAL A 224 -21.58 29.12 -7.46
C VAL A 224 -22.61 29.63 -8.48
N THR A 225 -22.24 29.62 -9.76
CA THR A 225 -23.12 30.05 -10.87
C THR A 225 -24.05 28.94 -11.37
N MET A 226 -23.87 27.71 -10.87
CA MET A 226 -24.70 26.54 -11.18
C MET A 226 -24.80 26.23 -12.69
N ARG A 227 -23.76 26.55 -13.46
CA ARG A 227 -23.72 26.32 -14.92
C ARG A 227 -23.21 24.91 -15.23
N ASP A 228 -23.95 24.17 -16.06
CA ASP A 228 -23.63 22.85 -16.62
C ASP A 228 -23.05 21.80 -15.64
N PRO A 229 -23.89 21.21 -14.75
CA PRO A 229 -23.48 20.09 -13.89
C PRO A 229 -22.94 18.87 -14.67
N GLN A 230 -23.34 18.69 -15.93
CA GLN A 230 -22.90 17.59 -16.78
C GLN A 230 -21.42 17.76 -17.16
N GLN A 231 -21.04 18.90 -17.77
CA GLN A 231 -19.66 19.19 -18.17
C GLN A 231 -18.70 19.14 -16.98
N LEU A 232 -19.17 19.64 -15.83
CA LEU A 232 -18.41 19.58 -14.60
C LEU A 232 -18.12 18.14 -14.16
N SER A 233 -19.13 17.29 -14.23
CA SER A 233 -19.02 15.86 -13.91
C SER A 233 -18.02 15.15 -14.82
N ASP A 234 -17.97 15.54 -16.09
CA ASP A 234 -17.03 15.00 -17.09
C ASP A 234 -15.59 15.42 -16.77
N HIS A 235 -15.35 16.72 -16.50
CA HIS A 235 -14.03 17.21 -16.09
C HIS A 235 -13.51 16.52 -14.82
N LEU A 236 -14.40 16.23 -13.86
CA LEU A 236 -14.04 15.54 -12.64
C LEU A 236 -13.67 14.07 -12.90
N GLU A 237 -14.35 13.42 -13.83
CA GLU A 237 -14.05 12.04 -14.23
C GLU A 237 -12.72 11.93 -14.98
N ASP A 238 -12.44 12.86 -15.89
CA ASP A 238 -11.14 12.96 -16.54
C ASP A 238 -10.02 13.16 -15.51
N LEU A 239 -10.24 14.03 -14.51
CA LEU A 239 -9.26 14.27 -13.45
C LEU A 239 -9.03 13.03 -12.58
N VAL A 240 -10.08 12.30 -12.22
CA VAL A 240 -9.96 11.03 -11.48
C VAL A 240 -9.12 10.04 -12.30
N ARG A 241 -9.42 9.89 -13.59
CA ARG A 241 -8.69 8.99 -14.50
C ARG A 241 -7.21 9.36 -14.59
N ASP A 242 -6.88 10.64 -14.72
CA ASP A 242 -5.50 11.10 -14.83
C ASP A 242 -4.70 10.85 -13.54
N VAL A 243 -5.33 11.04 -12.38
CA VAL A 243 -4.71 10.71 -11.07
C VAL A 243 -4.52 9.20 -10.93
N GLU A 244 -5.49 8.38 -11.31
CA GLU A 244 -5.39 6.92 -11.26
C GLU A 244 -4.30 6.39 -12.20
N GLN A 245 -4.19 6.94 -13.41
CA GLN A 245 -3.12 6.59 -14.36
C GLN A 245 -1.74 6.98 -13.82
N THR A 246 -1.64 8.14 -13.17
CA THR A 246 -0.39 8.57 -12.51
C THR A 246 -0.02 7.61 -11.38
N GLU A 247 -1.00 7.24 -10.54
CA GLU A 247 -0.81 6.27 -9.46
C GLU A 247 -0.35 4.89 -10.00
N GLU A 248 -0.94 4.41 -11.09
CA GLU A 248 -0.55 3.15 -11.72
C GLU A 248 0.89 3.20 -12.26
N THR A 249 1.26 4.29 -12.95
CA THR A 249 2.62 4.49 -13.48
C THR A 249 3.65 4.48 -12.34
N VAL A 250 3.30 5.10 -11.21
CA VAL A 250 4.17 5.14 -10.03
C VAL A 250 4.35 3.74 -9.42
N ARG A 251 3.26 2.99 -9.26
CA ARG A 251 3.31 1.60 -8.77
C ARG A 251 4.05 0.66 -9.71
N GLU A 252 3.93 0.85 -11.02
CA GLU A 252 4.66 0.04 -12.01
C GLU A 252 6.18 0.22 -11.83
N VAL A 253 6.65 1.45 -11.66
CA VAL A 253 8.05 1.74 -11.37
C VAL A 253 8.49 1.03 -10.09
N GLU A 254 7.70 1.07 -9.02
CA GLU A 254 8.02 0.34 -7.78
C GLU A 254 8.15 -1.17 -8.02
N ASN A 255 7.18 -1.78 -8.70
CA ASN A 255 7.17 -3.22 -9.01
C ASN A 255 8.36 -3.67 -9.87
N ILE A 256 8.76 -2.87 -10.86
CA ILE A 256 9.94 -3.16 -11.70
C ILE A 256 11.20 -3.28 -10.83
N PHE A 257 11.29 -2.48 -9.77
CA PHE A 257 12.46 -2.43 -8.90
C PHE A 257 12.37 -3.27 -7.62
N GLU A 258 11.19 -3.79 -7.23
CA GLU A 258 11.03 -4.77 -6.13
C GLU A 258 11.49 -6.17 -6.54
N ASN A 259 11.40 -6.51 -7.82
CA ASN A 259 11.80 -7.82 -8.35
C ASN A 259 13.33 -7.97 -8.55
N VAL A 260 14.14 -7.03 -8.06
CA VAL A 260 15.60 -7.18 -8.07
C VAL A 260 15.99 -8.13 -6.93
N PRO A 261 16.52 -9.33 -7.22
CA PRO A 261 16.66 -10.39 -6.24
C PRO A 261 17.49 -9.96 -5.03
N ASP A 262 16.93 -10.28 -3.87
CA ASP A 262 17.51 -10.01 -2.56
C ASP A 262 18.83 -10.76 -2.39
N MET A 263 19.85 -10.02 -1.98
CA MET A 263 21.27 -10.35 -2.02
C MET A 263 21.71 -11.32 -0.91
N SER A 264 20.92 -12.34 -0.60
CA SER A 264 21.30 -13.38 0.36
C SER A 264 22.43 -14.29 -0.16
N GLY A 265 22.72 -14.24 -1.47
CA GLY A 265 23.76 -15.06 -2.10
C GLY A 265 25.17 -14.47 -2.16
N ILE A 266 25.37 -13.16 -1.88
CA ILE A 266 26.71 -12.54 -1.94
C ILE A 266 27.42 -12.56 -0.58
N THR A 267 26.69 -12.64 0.53
CA THR A 267 27.27 -12.74 1.88
C THR A 267 27.65 -14.17 2.28
N ALA A 268 27.13 -15.19 1.59
CA ALA A 268 27.47 -16.59 1.84
C ALA A 268 28.86 -17.00 1.30
N GLY A 269 29.51 -16.15 0.50
CA GLY A 269 30.81 -16.36 -0.11
C GLY A 269 31.95 -15.63 0.61
N GLY A 270 32.16 -15.91 1.89
CA GLY A 270 33.45 -15.77 2.57
C GLY A 270 34.18 -14.42 2.50
N ILE A 271 33.76 -13.46 3.34
CA ILE A 271 34.71 -12.57 4.02
C ILE A 271 34.30 -12.56 5.49
N ALA A 272 34.91 -13.46 6.27
CA ALA A 272 34.86 -13.36 7.72
C ALA A 272 35.52 -12.02 8.13
N PRO A 273 35.01 -11.32 9.15
CA PRO A 273 35.73 -10.18 9.70
C PRO A 273 37.09 -10.69 10.19
N MET A 274 38.17 -10.12 9.64
CA MET A 274 39.54 -10.45 10.05
C MET A 274 39.68 -10.28 11.56
N PRO A 275 40.24 -11.27 12.29
CA PRO A 275 40.65 -11.04 13.67
C PRO A 275 41.81 -10.03 13.66
N SER A 276 41.65 -8.97 14.44
CA SER A 276 42.72 -8.01 14.71
C SER A 276 43.83 -8.72 15.50
N ASP A 277 44.87 -9.15 14.80
CA ASP A 277 46.13 -9.60 15.41
C ASP A 277 46.85 -8.39 16.01
N SER A 278 46.67 -8.21 17.31
CA SER A 278 47.61 -7.44 18.14
C SER A 278 47.99 -8.27 19.36
N ALA A 279 48.87 -9.24 19.15
CA ALA A 279 49.67 -9.83 20.22
C ALA A 279 50.97 -10.42 19.65
N SER A 280 52.09 -9.71 19.82
CA SER A 280 53.18 -10.18 20.71
C SER A 280 54.50 -9.43 20.45
N GLN A 281 54.93 -8.65 21.43
CA GLN A 281 56.32 -8.72 21.87
C GLN A 281 56.39 -8.38 23.35
N GLY A 282 56.69 -9.40 24.15
CA GLY A 282 57.03 -9.26 25.56
C GLY A 282 58.50 -8.90 25.73
N GLY A 283 58.82 -8.32 26.89
CA GLY A 283 60.20 -8.05 27.30
C GLY A 283 60.21 -7.06 28.45
N GLY A 284 60.32 -7.56 29.68
CA GLY A 284 60.10 -6.80 30.90
C GLY A 284 61.20 -5.82 31.28
N ALA A 285 60.84 -4.88 32.15
CA ALA A 285 61.71 -4.35 33.20
C ALA A 285 60.84 -3.55 34.19
N SER A 286 60.82 -3.98 35.45
CA SER A 286 60.46 -3.11 36.57
C SER A 286 61.42 -1.90 36.62
N PRO A 287 60.97 -0.79 37.21
CA PRO A 287 61.69 -0.39 38.41
C PRO A 287 60.76 0.01 39.56
N ARG A 288 61.09 -0.53 40.74
CA ARG A 288 60.85 0.12 42.02
C ARG A 288 61.58 1.46 42.01
N ASN A 289 60.90 2.56 42.34
CA ASN A 289 61.52 3.51 43.27
C ASN A 289 60.49 4.20 44.15
N ARG A 290 60.80 4.12 45.44
CA ARG A 290 60.15 4.76 46.58
C ARG A 290 60.94 6.05 46.84
N VAL A 291 60.29 7.10 47.33
CA VAL A 291 60.74 8.01 48.42
C VAL A 291 60.30 9.48 48.23
N ARG A 292 59.62 9.97 49.29
CA ARG A 292 59.47 11.33 49.88
C ARG A 292 58.87 12.46 49.03
N ASN A 293 57.81 13.17 49.46
CA ASN A 293 57.49 13.92 50.71
C ASN A 293 57.90 15.41 50.64
N GLN A 294 56.99 16.26 51.16
CA GLN A 294 57.02 17.72 51.39
C GLN A 294 56.47 18.53 50.20
N SER A 295 55.47 19.41 50.37
CA SER A 295 55.05 20.23 51.52
C SER A 295 53.54 20.46 51.52
#